data_AF-A0A316T473-F1
#
_entry.id   AF-A0A316T473-F1
#
_cell.length_a   1.000
_cell.length_b   1.000
_cell.length_c   1.000
_cell.angle_alpha   90.00
_cell.angle_beta   90.00
_cell.angle_gamma   90.00
#
_symmetry.space_group_name_H-M   'P 1'
#
loop_
_entity.id
_entity.type
_entity.pdbx_description
1 polymer ?
#
loop_
_entity_poly.entity_id
_entity_poly.type
_entity_poly.pdbx_seq_one_letter_code
_entity_poly.pdbx_strand_id
1 'polypeptide(L)'
;MDKWLDQIKGRWQGRTKNGASSQPSKPNDLGKKLMDIVREKGYYTLNIETFGENTIVALPHLYDPDYKQKPLFHVHNYFEMVYVYRGSCVHVTHDETIHLHQGDVLLMNPHILHWLYLEHPTDIVFNILLSKDFLEQTVFPWMTDNRLMFNFFLDYFYHLNQVEDFILFPYTEKYPVESLIKQLIEEYVNDDLCCDSALKGICLQLFAHLARICNDYYVANDTDMKNHQVAIRIIQYIQTHLDTISLESVAKEFNYSTSHISRLFRKSLGKSYSEVVYNIKLQTAKKLLETTSLSMGDIADNIGVNDTSYLHRIFKKKYGLSPSEYRKQMQKSIDEG
;
A
#
# COMPACT_ATOMS: atom_id res chain seq x y z
N MET A 1 7.46 27.88 18.06
CA MET A 1 7.69 27.22 16.77
C MET A 1 8.54 25.99 17.04
N ASP A 2 8.12 24.82 16.57
CA ASP A 2 8.75 23.55 16.91
C ASP A 2 10.09 23.41 16.19
N LYS A 3 11.19 23.33 16.95
CA LYS A 3 12.57 23.30 16.40
C LYS A 3 12.78 22.15 15.41
N TRP A 4 12.06 21.04 15.61
CA TRP A 4 12.12 19.89 14.72
C TRP A 4 11.58 20.23 13.32
N LEU A 5 10.41 20.88 13.23
CA LEU A 5 9.81 21.26 11.95
C LEU A 5 10.68 22.24 11.16
N ASP A 6 11.32 23.19 11.84
CA ASP A 6 12.18 24.17 11.18
C ASP A 6 13.44 23.51 10.58
N GLN A 7 13.98 22.50 11.26
CA GLN A 7 15.11 21.70 10.77
C GLN A 7 14.74 20.86 9.54
N ILE A 8 13.57 20.22 9.55
CA ILE A 8 13.08 19.41 8.43
C ILE A 8 12.80 20.26 7.19
N LYS A 9 12.13 21.41 7.36
CA LYS A 9 11.79 22.32 6.25
C LYS A 9 13.00 22.70 5.40
N GLY A 10 14.14 23.02 6.03
CA GLY A 10 15.35 23.39 5.31
C GLY A 10 15.95 22.25 4.48
N ARG A 11 15.93 21.02 5.00
CA ARG A 11 16.49 19.84 4.32
C ARG A 11 15.59 19.34 3.20
N TRP A 12 14.27 19.45 3.38
CA TRP A 12 13.30 19.02 2.37
C TRP A 12 13.38 19.86 1.08
N GLN A 13 13.71 21.15 1.19
CA GLN A 13 14.07 22.01 0.06
C GLN A 13 15.38 21.60 -0.65
N GLY A 14 16.22 20.78 -0.01
CA GLY A 14 17.45 20.23 -0.56
C GLY A 14 17.23 18.95 -1.36
N ARG A 15 16.41 18.01 -0.86
CA ARG A 15 16.14 16.72 -1.55
C ARG A 15 15.42 16.91 -2.88
N THR A 16 14.51 17.88 -2.97
CA THR A 16 13.87 18.29 -4.25
C THR A 16 14.87 18.79 -5.31
N LYS A 17 16.10 19.15 -4.93
CA LYS A 17 17.16 19.60 -5.85
C LYS A 17 18.10 18.49 -6.33
N ASN A 18 18.27 17.40 -5.58
CA ASN A 18 19.30 16.39 -5.83
C ASN A 18 18.79 15.06 -6.40
N GLY A 19 17.47 14.81 -6.44
CA GLY A 19 16.87 13.57 -6.98
C GLY A 19 16.83 13.43 -8.51
N ALA A 20 17.67 14.17 -9.25
CA ALA A 20 17.67 14.17 -10.72
C ALA A 20 19.00 13.65 -11.29
N SER A 21 19.19 12.34 -11.25
CA SER A 21 20.17 11.62 -12.08
C SER A 21 19.55 10.27 -12.45
N SER A 22 18.95 10.09 -13.63
CA SER A 22 19.59 10.03 -14.95
C SER A 22 18.73 10.59 -16.11
N GLN A 23 19.07 11.81 -16.57
CA GLN A 23 18.84 12.56 -17.84
C GLN A 23 17.63 12.34 -18.78
N PRO A 24 17.16 13.39 -19.52
CA PRO A 24 16.98 14.78 -19.13
C PRO A 24 15.64 15.38 -19.68
N SER A 25 14.78 15.92 -18.81
CA SER A 25 13.97 17.08 -19.20
C SER A 25 14.16 18.20 -18.16
N LYS A 26 14.94 19.21 -18.59
CA LYS A 26 15.28 20.50 -17.96
C LYS A 26 15.01 20.65 -16.43
N PRO A 27 16.05 20.59 -15.58
CA PRO A 27 15.95 20.58 -14.11
C PRO A 27 15.72 21.95 -13.43
N ASN A 28 14.95 22.86 -14.03
CA ASN A 28 14.67 24.18 -13.43
C ASN A 28 13.18 24.50 -13.26
N ASP A 29 12.30 23.56 -13.56
CA ASP A 29 10.87 23.86 -13.69
C ASP A 29 9.98 23.08 -12.73
N LEU A 30 10.41 21.93 -12.17
CA LEU A 30 9.51 21.10 -11.38
C LEU A 30 9.19 21.70 -10.00
N GLY A 31 10.18 22.05 -9.18
CA GLY A 31 9.97 22.72 -7.89
C GLY A 31 9.24 24.06 -7.99
N LYS A 32 9.46 24.78 -9.09
CA LYS A 32 8.81 26.06 -9.35
C LYS A 32 7.39 25.87 -9.89
N LYS A 33 7.16 24.93 -10.82
CA LYS A 33 5.82 24.48 -11.25
C LYS A 33 5.02 23.92 -10.10
N LEU A 34 5.61 23.17 -9.17
CA LEU A 34 4.95 22.67 -7.97
C LEU A 34 4.40 23.84 -7.15
N MET A 35 5.24 24.84 -6.88
CA MET A 35 4.84 26.02 -6.12
C MET A 35 3.89 26.94 -6.90
N ASP A 36 4.02 27.04 -8.22
CA ASP A 36 3.16 27.84 -9.09
C ASP A 36 1.79 27.15 -9.29
N ILE A 37 1.74 25.81 -9.40
CA ILE A 37 0.50 25.01 -9.45
C ILE A 37 -0.19 25.02 -8.08
N VAL A 38 0.54 24.92 -6.97
CA VAL A 38 -0.04 25.10 -5.63
C VAL A 38 -0.59 26.52 -5.47
N ARG A 39 0.09 27.54 -6.02
CA ARG A 39 -0.41 28.94 -6.02
C ARG A 39 -1.59 29.18 -6.96
N GLU A 40 -1.66 28.50 -8.10
CA GLU A 40 -2.68 28.72 -9.14
C GLU A 40 -3.93 27.83 -8.93
N LYS A 41 -3.74 26.61 -8.41
CA LYS A 41 -4.79 25.58 -8.26
C LYS A 41 -5.09 25.21 -6.81
N GLY A 42 -4.25 25.62 -5.85
CA GLY A 42 -4.42 25.35 -4.41
C GLY A 42 -3.78 24.05 -3.90
N TYR A 43 -3.54 23.07 -4.78
CA TYR A 43 -2.97 21.74 -4.45
C TYR A 43 -2.02 21.31 -5.53
N TYR A 44 -1.15 20.40 -5.12
CA TYR A 44 -0.51 19.47 -6.04
C TYR A 44 -0.88 18.03 -5.66
N THR A 45 -1.62 17.34 -6.53
CA THR A 45 -1.51 15.89 -6.60
C THR A 45 -0.16 15.59 -7.23
N LEU A 46 0.71 14.90 -6.50
CA LEU A 46 1.87 14.24 -7.09
C LEU A 46 1.30 13.18 -8.05
N ASN A 47 1.07 13.58 -9.31
CA ASN A 47 1.04 12.64 -10.41
C ASN A 47 2.50 12.23 -10.60
N ILE A 48 2.94 11.33 -9.73
CA ILE A 48 4.23 10.69 -9.87
C ILE A 48 3.99 9.71 -11.00
N GLU A 49 4.05 10.21 -12.24
CA GLU A 49 3.96 9.39 -13.45
C GLU A 49 4.96 8.22 -13.38
N THR A 50 5.99 8.37 -12.52
CA THR A 50 6.90 7.33 -12.04
C THR A 50 7.02 7.35 -10.51
N PHE A 51 5.99 6.91 -9.76
CA PHE A 51 6.23 6.43 -8.39
C PHE A 51 7.07 5.16 -8.51
N GLY A 52 8.37 5.28 -8.25
CA GLY A 52 9.29 4.17 -8.42
C GLY A 52 8.87 2.95 -7.59
N GLU A 53 9.14 1.76 -8.11
CA GLU A 53 9.00 0.52 -7.34
C GLU A 53 9.77 0.64 -6.02
N ASN A 54 9.23 0.09 -4.93
CA ASN A 54 9.88 0.07 -3.62
C ASN A 54 10.14 1.47 -2.98
N THR A 55 9.34 2.49 -3.32
CA THR A 55 9.50 3.88 -2.80
C THR A 55 8.57 4.20 -1.63
N ILE A 56 9.03 5.10 -0.75
CA ILE A 56 8.24 5.83 0.26
C ILE A 56 8.39 7.34 0.00
N VAL A 57 7.32 8.12 0.14
CA VAL A 57 7.37 9.60 0.07
C VAL A 57 6.59 10.22 1.22
N ALA A 58 7.19 11.16 1.96
CA ALA A 58 6.51 11.88 3.02
C ALA A 58 6.34 13.38 2.68
N LEU A 59 5.13 13.90 2.80
CA LEU A 59 4.75 15.27 2.48
C LEU A 59 3.87 15.87 3.58
N PRO A 60 4.19 17.02 4.19
CA PRO A 60 3.23 17.81 4.95
C PRO A 60 2.09 18.32 4.06
N HIS A 61 0.87 18.16 4.56
CA HIS A 61 -0.28 18.94 4.14
C HIS A 61 -0.37 20.19 5.02
N LEU A 62 -0.55 21.36 4.39
CA LEU A 62 -0.72 22.63 5.09
C LEU A 62 -2.16 23.12 4.97
N TYR A 63 -2.57 23.96 5.91
CA TYR A 63 -3.88 24.59 5.90
C TYR A 63 -4.02 25.54 4.74
N ASP A 64 -5.12 25.42 4.03
CA ASP A 64 -5.58 26.36 3.02
C ASP A 64 -7.08 26.62 3.24
N PRO A 65 -7.50 27.88 3.52
CA PRO A 65 -8.89 28.21 3.80
C PRO A 65 -9.83 27.95 2.60
N ASP A 66 -9.31 27.96 1.38
CA ASP A 66 -10.09 27.72 0.16
C ASP A 66 -10.37 26.22 -0.05
N TYR A 67 -9.55 25.33 0.53
CA TYR A 67 -9.71 23.87 0.40
C TYR A 67 -11.03 23.42 0.95
N LYS A 68 -11.35 23.86 2.17
CA LYS A 68 -12.60 23.52 2.84
C LYS A 68 -13.84 23.89 2.00
N GLN A 69 -13.71 24.88 1.11
CA GLN A 69 -14.81 25.38 0.28
C GLN A 69 -14.79 24.85 -1.15
N LYS A 70 -13.71 24.18 -1.57
CA LYS A 70 -13.54 23.60 -2.90
C LYS A 70 -13.04 22.16 -2.75
N PRO A 71 -13.95 21.17 -2.70
CA PRO A 71 -13.57 19.77 -2.60
C PRO A 71 -12.72 19.35 -3.78
N LEU A 72 -11.61 18.67 -3.49
CA LEU A 72 -10.64 18.23 -4.49
C LEU A 72 -10.41 16.73 -4.36
N PHE A 73 -11.42 16.01 -4.80
CA PHE A 73 -11.39 14.57 -4.85
C PHE A 73 -10.33 14.09 -5.84
N HIS A 74 -9.54 13.11 -5.41
CA HIS A 74 -8.53 12.48 -6.24
C HIS A 74 -8.40 10.99 -5.89
N VAL A 75 -7.74 10.27 -6.80
CA VAL A 75 -7.39 8.86 -6.66
C VAL A 75 -5.92 8.72 -7.00
N HIS A 76 -5.26 7.74 -6.39
CA HIS A 76 -3.88 7.39 -6.71
C HIS A 76 -3.67 5.88 -6.58
N ASN A 77 -2.50 5.39 -7.01
CA ASN A 77 -2.18 3.95 -7.07
C ASN A 77 -1.21 3.49 -5.96
N TYR A 78 -1.04 4.29 -4.91
CA TYR A 78 -0.20 4.01 -3.75
C TYR A 78 -1.03 3.95 -2.47
N PHE A 79 -0.52 3.26 -1.45
CA PHE A 79 -1.13 3.33 -0.14
C PHE A 79 -0.80 4.68 0.46
N GLU A 80 -1.77 5.31 1.11
CA GLU A 80 -1.57 6.59 1.76
C GLU A 80 -1.81 6.47 3.26
N MET A 81 -0.81 6.87 4.03
CA MET A 81 -0.87 6.98 5.47
C MET A 81 -0.90 8.45 5.86
N VAL A 82 -2.02 8.91 6.41
CA VAL A 82 -2.22 10.26 6.93
C VAL A 82 -1.96 10.25 8.42
N TYR A 83 -1.02 11.06 8.89
CA TYR A 83 -0.70 11.22 10.31
C TYR A 83 -0.93 12.65 10.76
N VAL A 84 -1.75 12.84 11.79
CA VAL A 84 -2.02 14.16 12.37
C VAL A 84 -0.96 14.48 13.42
N TYR A 85 0.07 15.23 13.03
CA TYR A 85 1.14 15.65 13.94
C TYR A 85 0.66 16.67 14.98
N ARG A 86 -0.18 17.62 14.55
CA ARG A 86 -0.75 18.65 15.43
C ARG A 86 -2.12 19.07 14.95
N GLY A 87 -3.06 19.22 15.89
CA GLY A 87 -4.40 19.72 15.60
C GLY A 87 -5.35 18.63 15.10
N SER A 88 -6.12 18.91 14.05
CA SER A 88 -7.08 17.98 13.45
C SER A 88 -7.00 17.95 11.92
N CYS A 89 -7.64 16.96 11.33
CA CYS A 89 -7.80 16.80 9.89
C CYS A 89 -9.15 16.17 9.60
N VAL A 90 -9.81 16.61 8.53
CA VAL A 90 -11.03 15.96 8.04
C VAL A 90 -10.70 15.27 6.73
N HIS A 91 -10.99 13.99 6.69
CA HIS A 91 -10.84 13.15 5.51
C HIS A 91 -12.24 12.78 4.99
N VAL A 92 -12.47 12.93 3.70
CA VAL A 92 -13.76 12.73 3.04
C VAL A 92 -13.56 11.71 1.92
N THR A 93 -14.25 10.57 2.01
CA THR A 93 -14.34 9.56 0.95
C THR A 93 -15.72 9.67 0.27
N HIS A 94 -16.05 8.74 -0.64
CA HIS A 94 -17.38 8.70 -1.24
C HIS A 94 -18.49 8.45 -0.21
N ASP A 95 -18.22 7.55 0.74
CA ASP A 95 -19.23 6.99 1.64
C ASP A 95 -19.22 7.63 3.02
N GLU A 96 -18.11 8.27 3.43
CA GLU A 96 -17.96 8.76 4.79
C GLU A 96 -17.04 9.96 4.96
N THR A 97 -17.17 10.61 6.12
CA THR A 97 -16.30 11.69 6.59
C THR A 97 -15.66 11.26 7.90
N ILE A 98 -14.33 11.19 7.90
CA ILE A 98 -13.51 10.70 8.99
C ILE A 98 -12.82 11.90 9.62
N HIS A 99 -13.04 12.11 10.92
CA HIS A 99 -12.41 13.18 11.69
C HIS A 99 -11.21 12.62 12.44
N LEU A 100 -10.02 13.10 12.08
CA LEU A 100 -8.77 12.71 12.69
C LEU A 100 -8.30 13.79 13.66
N HIS A 101 -7.79 13.36 14.81
CA HIS A 101 -7.23 14.22 15.84
C HIS A 101 -5.73 13.98 15.98
N GLN A 102 -5.06 14.89 16.67
CA GLN A 102 -3.63 14.79 16.93
C GLN A 102 -3.23 13.41 17.45
N GLY A 103 -2.25 12.80 16.78
CA GLY A 103 -1.75 11.47 17.09
C GLY A 103 -2.41 10.33 16.30
N ASP A 104 -3.58 10.57 15.70
CA ASP A 104 -4.26 9.56 14.88
C ASP A 104 -3.51 9.30 13.58
N VAL A 105 -3.60 8.04 13.12
CA VAL A 105 -3.11 7.61 11.81
C VAL A 105 -4.28 7.02 11.02
N LEU A 106 -4.42 7.41 9.77
CA LEU A 106 -5.35 6.80 8.82
C LEU A 106 -4.54 6.14 7.70
N LEU A 107 -4.75 4.86 7.43
CA LEU A 107 -4.13 4.16 6.29
C LEU A 107 -5.18 3.81 5.26
N MET A 108 -4.94 4.15 4.01
CA MET A 108 -5.88 3.95 2.90
C MET A 108 -5.30 3.06 1.82
N ASN A 109 -6.18 2.26 1.21
CA ASN A 109 -5.84 1.47 0.03
C ASN A 109 -5.67 2.36 -1.22
N PRO A 110 -4.97 1.87 -2.25
CA PRO A 110 -4.95 2.54 -3.54
C PRO A 110 -6.33 2.58 -4.21
N HIS A 111 -6.52 3.56 -5.11
CA HIS A 111 -7.69 3.80 -5.95
C HIS A 111 -8.95 4.30 -5.25
N ILE A 112 -8.84 4.68 -3.98
CA ILE A 112 -9.95 5.28 -3.25
C ILE A 112 -10.08 6.74 -3.65
N LEU A 113 -11.31 7.13 -3.99
CA LEU A 113 -11.65 8.51 -4.26
C LEU A 113 -11.79 9.24 -2.93
N HIS A 114 -10.90 10.19 -2.69
CA HIS A 114 -10.89 10.89 -1.41
C HIS A 114 -10.40 12.33 -1.54
N TRP A 115 -10.68 13.10 -0.49
CA TRP A 115 -10.29 14.48 -0.31
C TRP A 115 -9.99 14.71 1.17
N LEU A 116 -9.01 15.54 1.48
CA LEU A 116 -8.72 15.91 2.85
C LEU A 116 -8.51 17.42 2.99
N TYR A 117 -8.84 17.95 4.16
CA TYR A 117 -8.62 19.35 4.49
C TYR A 117 -8.33 19.53 5.98
N LEU A 118 -7.60 20.61 6.31
CA LEU A 118 -7.29 20.99 7.69
C LEU A 118 -8.29 22.03 8.18
N GLU A 119 -8.58 22.03 9.48
CA GLU A 119 -9.59 22.91 10.05
C GLU A 119 -9.00 24.26 10.47
N HIS A 120 -7.73 24.28 10.87
CA HIS A 120 -7.06 25.44 11.43
C HIS A 120 -5.66 25.69 10.83
N PRO A 121 -5.22 26.96 10.72
CA PRO A 121 -3.88 27.33 10.23
C PRO A 121 -2.71 26.72 11.01
N THR A 122 -2.96 26.30 12.25
CA THR A 122 -1.96 25.71 13.14
C THR A 122 -1.85 24.20 12.98
N ASP A 123 -2.75 23.56 12.25
CA ASP A 123 -2.77 22.12 12.05
C ASP A 123 -1.60 21.68 11.17
N ILE A 124 -1.07 20.50 11.46
CA ILE A 124 0.03 19.89 10.72
C ILE A 124 -0.27 18.42 10.54
N VAL A 125 -0.35 18.01 9.28
CA VAL A 125 -0.59 16.63 8.88
C VAL A 125 0.52 16.20 7.94
N PHE A 126 0.95 14.95 8.04
CA PHE A 126 1.86 14.33 7.10
C PHE A 126 1.15 13.23 6.32
N ASN A 127 1.27 13.27 5.01
CA ASN A 127 0.88 12.19 4.11
C ASN A 127 2.13 11.39 3.76
N ILE A 128 2.11 10.09 4.04
CA ILE A 128 3.18 9.14 3.76
C ILE A 128 2.66 8.16 2.72
N LEU A 129 3.23 8.23 1.53
CA LEU A 129 2.84 7.44 0.37
C LEU A 129 3.75 6.21 0.28
N LEU A 130 3.17 5.02 0.17
CA LEU A 130 3.86 3.74 0.16
C LEU A 130 3.50 2.96 -1.11
N SER A 131 4.51 2.55 -1.88
CA SER A 131 4.26 1.74 -3.08
C SER A 131 3.72 0.37 -2.70
N LYS A 132 2.91 -0.22 -3.58
CA LYS A 132 2.47 -1.62 -3.46
C LYS A 132 3.69 -2.54 -3.24
N ASP A 133 4.71 -2.43 -4.08
CA ASP A 133 5.88 -3.30 -4.02
C ASP A 133 6.68 -3.14 -2.72
N PHE A 134 6.82 -1.91 -2.22
CA PHE A 134 7.47 -1.67 -0.93
C PHE A 134 6.73 -2.43 0.19
N LEU A 135 5.41 -2.29 0.26
CA LEU A 135 4.60 -2.92 1.29
C LEU A 135 4.58 -4.45 1.15
N GLU A 136 4.42 -4.95 -0.08
CA GLU A 136 4.39 -6.38 -0.39
C GLU A 136 5.71 -7.08 -0.03
N GLN A 137 6.86 -6.42 -0.24
CA GLN A 137 8.17 -7.00 0.04
C GLN A 137 8.64 -6.76 1.47
N THR A 138 8.35 -5.59 2.03
CA THR A 138 8.92 -5.18 3.32
C THR A 138 8.01 -5.55 4.47
N VAL A 139 6.72 -5.21 4.40
CA VAL A 139 5.83 -5.27 5.57
C VAL A 139 4.95 -6.52 5.54
N PHE A 140 4.34 -6.82 4.40
CA PHE A 140 3.36 -7.90 4.25
C PHE A 140 3.84 -9.29 4.69
N PRO A 141 5.11 -9.69 4.46
CA PRO A 141 5.60 -11.00 4.91
C PRO A 141 5.50 -11.20 6.43
N TRP A 142 5.49 -10.11 7.19
CA TRP A 142 5.49 -10.10 8.66
C TRP A 142 4.13 -9.72 9.27
N MET A 143 3.14 -9.35 8.46
CA MET A 143 1.81 -8.90 8.95
C MET A 143 0.88 -10.04 9.35
N THR A 144 1.38 -11.27 9.39
CA THR A 144 0.57 -12.48 9.57
C THR A 144 -0.01 -12.69 10.95
N ASP A 145 0.47 -11.93 11.94
CA ASP A 145 -0.01 -12.03 13.31
C ASP A 145 -1.21 -11.11 13.59
N ASN A 146 -1.57 -10.20 12.66
CA ASN A 146 -2.73 -9.31 12.78
C ASN A 146 -3.76 -9.55 11.67
N ARG A 147 -4.95 -10.05 12.05
CA ARG A 147 -6.03 -10.39 11.13
C ARG A 147 -6.51 -9.23 10.27
N LEU A 148 -6.79 -8.09 10.91
CA LEU A 148 -7.46 -6.97 10.24
C LEU A 148 -6.52 -6.32 9.23
N MET A 149 -5.28 -6.05 9.63
CA MET A 149 -4.27 -5.53 8.72
C MET A 149 -3.97 -6.53 7.61
N PHE A 150 -3.81 -7.82 7.93
CA PHE A 150 -3.59 -8.83 6.89
C PHE A 150 -4.71 -8.84 5.86
N ASN A 151 -5.97 -8.85 6.28
CA ASN A 151 -7.12 -8.79 5.36
C ASN A 151 -7.11 -7.52 4.51
N PHE A 152 -6.89 -6.36 5.13
CA PHE A 152 -6.81 -5.08 4.44
C PHE A 152 -5.80 -5.09 3.27
N PHE A 153 -4.60 -5.64 3.49
CA PHE A 153 -3.58 -5.75 2.44
C PHE A 153 -3.85 -6.88 1.46
N LEU A 154 -4.27 -8.05 1.95
CA LEU A 154 -4.52 -9.24 1.14
C LEU A 154 -5.59 -8.97 0.08
N ASP A 155 -6.67 -8.29 0.49
CA ASP A 155 -7.76 -7.94 -0.40
C ASP A 155 -7.30 -7.03 -1.54
N TYR A 156 -6.44 -6.04 -1.26
CA TYR A 156 -5.84 -5.21 -2.30
C TYR A 156 -4.85 -5.99 -3.18
N PHE A 157 -3.88 -6.70 -2.59
CA PHE A 157 -2.82 -7.37 -3.35
C PHE A 157 -3.35 -8.45 -4.29
N TYR A 158 -4.41 -9.15 -3.88
CA TYR A 158 -4.95 -10.29 -4.62
C TYR A 158 -6.36 -10.03 -5.18
N HIS A 159 -6.88 -8.80 -5.07
CA HIS A 159 -8.25 -8.45 -5.47
C HIS A 159 -9.28 -9.44 -4.90
N LEU A 160 -9.13 -9.76 -3.61
CA LEU A 160 -9.92 -10.76 -2.93
C LEU A 160 -11.26 -10.23 -2.42
N ASN A 161 -11.56 -8.94 -2.44
CA ASN A 161 -12.92 -8.44 -2.26
C ASN A 161 -13.05 -7.04 -2.92
N GLN A 162 -14.25 -6.46 -2.95
CA GLN A 162 -14.43 -5.01 -3.07
C GLN A 162 -14.53 -4.52 -1.62
N VAL A 163 -13.50 -3.85 -1.09
CA VAL A 163 -13.27 -3.76 0.37
C VAL A 163 -13.24 -2.34 0.85
N GLU A 164 -13.69 -2.19 2.09
CA GLU A 164 -13.44 -1.09 3.01
C GLU A 164 -12.10 -0.38 2.75
N ASP A 165 -12.22 0.93 2.71
CA ASP A 165 -11.29 1.83 2.05
C ASP A 165 -10.08 2.16 2.94
N PHE A 166 -10.17 2.01 4.26
CA PHE A 166 -9.12 2.47 5.15
C PHE A 166 -9.12 1.75 6.50
N ILE A 167 -8.05 1.94 7.27
CA ILE A 167 -7.97 1.61 8.70
C ILE A 167 -7.63 2.90 9.46
N LEU A 168 -8.45 3.22 10.46
CA LEU A 168 -8.15 4.24 11.45
C LEU A 168 -7.37 3.61 12.62
N PHE A 169 -6.26 4.22 13.01
CA PHE A 169 -5.48 3.87 14.19
C PHE A 169 -5.51 5.05 15.16
N PRO A 170 -6.40 5.01 16.16
CA PRO A 170 -6.49 6.09 17.13
C PRO A 170 -5.22 6.24 17.95
N TYR A 171 -4.95 7.48 18.38
CA TYR A 171 -3.85 7.76 19.29
C TYR A 171 -3.91 6.90 20.57
N THR A 172 -2.75 6.38 20.97
CA THR A 172 -2.56 5.72 22.26
C THR A 172 -1.15 5.92 22.78
N GLU A 173 -1.03 6.09 24.10
CA GLU A 173 0.27 6.17 24.79
C GLU A 173 1.00 4.82 24.82
N LYS A 174 0.28 3.70 24.69
CA LYS A 174 0.83 2.34 24.83
C LYS A 174 1.78 1.97 23.68
N TYR A 175 1.49 2.46 22.48
CA TYR A 175 2.23 2.17 21.25
C TYR A 175 2.54 3.47 20.53
N PRO A 176 3.48 4.29 21.03
CA PRO A 176 3.74 5.60 20.45
C PRO A 176 4.28 5.45 19.02
N VAL A 177 3.59 6.06 18.06
CA VAL A 177 3.97 6.07 16.64
C VAL A 177 4.69 7.34 16.22
N GLU A 178 4.54 8.44 16.98
CA GLU A 178 5.11 9.74 16.65
C GLU A 178 6.63 9.70 16.45
N SER A 179 7.37 9.04 17.35
CA SER A 179 8.84 8.96 17.26
C SER A 179 9.30 8.19 16.02
N LEU A 180 8.57 7.12 15.65
CA LEU A 180 8.85 6.33 14.46
C LEU A 180 8.54 7.10 13.18
N ILE A 181 7.42 7.83 13.15
CA ILE A 181 7.06 8.68 12.01
C ILE A 181 8.05 9.84 11.84
N LYS A 182 8.50 10.46 12.94
CA LYS A 182 9.55 11.48 12.91
C LYS A 182 10.86 10.95 12.34
N GLN A 183 11.30 9.78 12.80
CA GLN A 183 12.50 9.11 12.27
C GLN A 183 12.34 8.77 10.79
N LEU A 184 11.17 8.27 10.37
CA LEU A 184 10.87 7.96 8.97
C LEU A 184 11.00 9.22 8.09
N ILE A 185 10.39 10.33 8.52
CA ILE A 185 10.45 11.61 7.80
C ILE A 185 11.87 12.16 7.78
N GLU A 186 12.60 12.09 8.89
CA GLU A 186 14.01 12.51 8.98
C GLU A 186 14.89 11.72 8.02
N GLU A 187 14.79 10.39 8.05
CA GLU A 187 15.58 9.49 7.21
C GLU A 187 15.29 9.76 5.73
N TYR A 188 14.00 9.87 5.39
CA TYR A 188 13.57 10.25 4.04
C TYR A 188 14.16 11.62 3.67
N VAL A 189 14.05 12.64 4.51
CA VAL A 189 14.52 13.98 4.13
C VAL A 189 16.04 14.07 4.03
N ASN A 190 16.78 13.31 4.83
CA ASN A 190 18.24 13.34 4.87
C ASN A 190 18.89 12.58 3.71
N ASP A 191 18.29 11.46 3.29
CA ASP A 191 18.74 10.67 2.13
C ASP A 191 20.21 10.21 2.23
N ASP A 192 20.61 9.76 3.41
CA ASP A 192 22.00 9.43 3.72
C ASP A 192 22.36 7.99 3.27
N LEU A 193 23.63 7.60 3.46
CA LEU A 193 24.06 6.23 3.16
C LEU A 193 23.16 5.20 3.87
N CYS A 194 22.67 4.22 3.11
CA CYS A 194 21.75 3.16 3.57
C CYS A 194 20.30 3.62 3.88
N CYS A 195 19.86 4.78 3.37
CA CYS A 195 18.51 5.31 3.57
C CYS A 195 17.39 4.27 3.35
N ASP A 196 17.41 3.53 2.24
CA ASP A 196 16.38 2.52 1.94
C ASP A 196 16.29 1.43 3.01
N SER A 197 17.43 0.96 3.52
CA SER A 197 17.49 -0.07 4.56
C SER A 197 16.95 0.48 5.90
N ALA A 198 17.30 1.72 6.23
CA ALA A 198 16.82 2.39 7.44
C ALA A 198 15.30 2.62 7.36
N LEU A 199 14.79 3.12 6.22
CA LEU A 199 13.36 3.30 5.97
C LEU A 199 12.58 1.99 6.10
N LYS A 200 13.08 0.89 5.55
CA LYS A 200 12.49 -0.45 5.71
C LYS A 200 12.40 -0.88 7.17
N GLY A 201 13.48 -0.69 7.93
CA GLY A 201 13.53 -1.01 9.36
C GLY A 201 12.54 -0.20 10.20
N ILE A 202 12.48 1.12 9.97
CA ILE A 202 11.55 2.03 10.66
C ILE A 202 10.10 1.67 10.30
N CYS A 203 9.81 1.39 9.03
CA CYS A 203 8.48 0.98 8.59
C CYS A 203 8.03 -0.32 9.27
N LEU A 204 8.88 -1.33 9.34
CA LEU A 204 8.57 -2.58 10.03
C LEU A 204 8.17 -2.35 11.50
N GLN A 205 8.90 -1.48 12.20
CA GLN A 205 8.57 -1.12 13.59
C GLN A 205 7.26 -0.34 13.69
N LEU A 206 7.03 0.63 12.79
CA LEU A 206 5.80 1.42 12.74
C LEU A 206 4.58 0.52 12.50
N PHE A 207 4.63 -0.35 11.50
CA PHE A 207 3.56 -1.28 11.20
C PHE A 207 3.31 -2.29 12.32
N ALA A 208 4.36 -2.72 13.05
CA ALA A 208 4.17 -3.53 14.25
C ALA A 208 3.43 -2.77 15.37
N HIS A 209 3.67 -1.47 15.55
CA HIS A 209 2.91 -0.64 16.49
C HIS A 209 1.45 -0.48 16.03
N LEU A 210 1.22 -0.14 14.77
CA LEU A 210 -0.12 -0.02 14.17
C LEU A 210 -0.91 -1.32 14.30
N ALA A 211 -0.27 -2.48 14.09
CA ALA A 211 -0.89 -3.79 14.29
C ALA A 211 -1.35 -4.03 15.73
N ARG A 212 -0.58 -3.57 16.73
CA ARG A 212 -0.98 -3.69 18.13
C ARG A 212 -2.12 -2.75 18.47
N ILE A 213 -2.10 -1.51 17.97
CA ILE A 213 -3.20 -0.54 18.11
C ILE A 213 -4.48 -1.12 17.51
N CYS A 214 -4.38 -1.65 16.29
CA CYS A 214 -5.49 -2.26 15.59
C CYS A 214 -6.08 -3.44 16.38
N ASN A 215 -5.23 -4.31 16.92
CA ASN A 215 -5.70 -5.42 17.74
C ASN A 215 -6.43 -4.92 19.01
N ASP A 216 -5.86 -3.95 19.72
CA ASP A 216 -6.47 -3.43 20.95
C ASP A 216 -7.79 -2.66 20.69
N TYR A 217 -7.90 -2.00 19.54
CA TYR A 217 -9.06 -1.16 19.20
C TYR A 217 -10.21 -1.94 18.54
N TYR A 218 -9.89 -2.85 17.61
CA TYR A 218 -10.90 -3.56 16.81
C TYR A 218 -11.18 -4.99 17.31
N VAL A 219 -10.28 -5.60 18.08
CA VAL A 219 -10.39 -7.02 18.49
C VAL A 219 -10.68 -7.13 19.99
N ALA A 220 -11.87 -6.68 20.39
CA ALA A 220 -12.46 -7.03 21.68
C ALA A 220 -13.23 -8.36 21.54
N ASN A 221 -12.54 -9.48 21.82
CA ASN A 221 -12.96 -10.88 21.71
C ASN A 221 -12.86 -11.48 20.29
N ASP A 222 -12.45 -12.77 20.20
CA ASP A 222 -13.19 -13.85 19.51
C ASP A 222 -12.27 -15.00 19.01
N THR A 223 -12.81 -16.21 19.13
CA THR A 223 -12.43 -17.52 18.58
C THR A 223 -12.02 -17.49 17.09
N ASP A 224 -12.46 -16.44 16.40
CA ASP A 224 -12.30 -16.18 14.98
C ASP A 224 -10.85 -15.81 14.58
N MET A 225 -10.05 -15.31 15.53
CA MET A 225 -8.63 -15.02 15.32
C MET A 225 -7.81 -16.28 15.01
N LYS A 226 -8.11 -17.41 15.66
CA LYS A 226 -7.38 -18.68 15.41
C LYS A 226 -7.61 -19.21 14.00
N ASN A 227 -8.87 -19.23 13.56
CA ASN A 227 -9.23 -19.61 12.19
C ASN A 227 -8.59 -18.67 11.17
N HIS A 228 -8.52 -17.39 11.48
CA HIS A 228 -7.86 -16.43 10.62
C HIS A 228 -6.35 -16.67 10.51
N GLN A 229 -5.64 -16.85 11.63
CA GLN A 229 -4.21 -17.19 11.64
C GLN A 229 -3.90 -18.45 10.83
N VAL A 230 -4.77 -19.47 10.89
CA VAL A 230 -4.63 -20.67 10.06
C VAL A 230 -4.79 -20.33 8.58
N ALA A 231 -5.79 -19.52 8.21
CA ALA A 231 -5.99 -19.10 6.82
C ALA A 231 -4.78 -18.32 6.28
N ILE A 232 -4.18 -17.45 7.09
CA ILE A 232 -2.96 -16.70 6.75
C ILE A 232 -1.80 -17.66 6.43
N ARG A 233 -1.53 -18.61 7.34
CA ARG A 233 -0.44 -19.57 7.15
C ARG A 233 -0.64 -20.41 5.89
N ILE A 234 -1.88 -20.75 5.56
CA ILE A 234 -2.21 -21.44 4.31
C ILE A 234 -1.92 -20.54 3.10
N ILE A 235 -2.24 -19.25 3.14
CA ILE A 235 -1.91 -18.31 2.04
C ILE A 235 -0.41 -18.21 1.81
N GLN A 236 0.40 -18.09 2.88
CA GLN A 236 1.85 -18.09 2.77
C GLN A 236 2.38 -19.40 2.17
N TYR A 237 1.78 -20.53 2.57
CA TYR A 237 2.11 -21.83 1.99
C TYR A 237 1.74 -21.91 0.50
N ILE A 238 0.56 -21.40 0.10
CA ILE A 238 0.15 -21.29 -1.31
C ILE A 238 1.16 -20.47 -2.11
N GLN A 239 1.64 -19.33 -1.59
CA GLN A 239 2.61 -18.47 -2.29
C GLN A 239 3.95 -19.16 -2.54
N THR A 240 4.40 -19.99 -1.60
CA THR A 240 5.69 -20.70 -1.67
C THR A 240 5.64 -22.01 -2.44
N HIS A 241 4.44 -22.56 -2.69
CA HIS A 241 4.22 -23.85 -3.37
C HIS A 241 3.22 -23.74 -4.54
N LEU A 242 3.15 -22.57 -5.17
CA LEU A 242 2.08 -22.19 -6.10
C LEU A 242 1.99 -23.11 -7.33
N ASP A 243 3.12 -23.68 -7.73
CA ASP A 243 3.33 -24.60 -8.85
C ASP A 243 2.63 -25.97 -8.69
N THR A 244 2.51 -26.45 -7.46
CA THR A 244 2.01 -27.80 -7.15
C THR A 244 0.79 -27.80 -6.23
N ILE A 245 0.29 -26.60 -5.87
CA ILE A 245 -0.75 -26.45 -4.85
C ILE A 245 -2.10 -27.05 -5.28
N SER A 246 -2.71 -27.83 -4.38
CA SER A 246 -4.09 -28.29 -4.47
C SER A 246 -4.79 -28.19 -3.11
N LEU A 247 -6.13 -28.25 -3.11
CA LEU A 247 -6.90 -28.24 -1.86
C LEU A 247 -6.53 -29.44 -0.97
N GLU A 248 -6.25 -30.60 -1.58
CA GLU A 248 -5.82 -31.83 -0.92
C GLU A 248 -4.41 -31.70 -0.34
N SER A 249 -3.47 -31.09 -1.06
CA SER A 249 -2.11 -30.90 -0.55
C SER A 249 -2.10 -29.96 0.66
N VAL A 250 -2.88 -28.87 0.61
CA VAL A 250 -3.08 -27.95 1.74
C VAL A 250 -3.77 -28.64 2.92
N ALA A 251 -4.85 -29.38 2.67
CA ALA A 251 -5.56 -30.11 3.71
C ALA A 251 -4.63 -31.09 4.44
N LYS A 252 -3.79 -31.81 3.68
CA LYS A 252 -2.79 -32.74 4.23
C LYS A 252 -1.71 -32.00 5.03
N GLU A 253 -1.13 -30.94 4.50
CA GLU A 253 -0.05 -30.17 5.14
C GLU A 253 -0.49 -29.58 6.48
N PHE A 254 -1.71 -29.02 6.53
CA PHE A 254 -2.23 -28.37 7.73
C PHE A 254 -3.04 -29.32 8.63
N ASN A 255 -3.08 -30.61 8.31
CA ASN A 255 -3.83 -31.64 9.05
C ASN A 255 -5.32 -31.31 9.25
N TYR A 256 -5.97 -30.84 8.19
CA TYR A 256 -7.40 -30.54 8.13
C TYR A 256 -8.10 -31.34 7.02
N SER A 257 -9.42 -31.41 7.08
CA SER A 257 -10.19 -31.87 5.92
C SER A 257 -10.30 -30.76 4.87
N THR A 258 -10.41 -31.12 3.60
CA THR A 258 -10.68 -30.18 2.48
C THR A 258 -11.94 -29.33 2.73
N SER A 259 -12.96 -29.94 3.34
CA SER A 259 -14.19 -29.27 3.78
C SER A 259 -13.95 -28.22 4.86
N HIS A 260 -13.02 -28.49 5.80
CA HIS A 260 -12.64 -27.51 6.82
C HIS A 260 -11.91 -26.34 6.18
N ILE A 261 -10.91 -26.58 5.31
CA ILE A 261 -10.20 -25.52 4.58
C ILE A 261 -11.17 -24.65 3.76
N SER A 262 -12.12 -25.27 3.07
CA SER A 262 -13.11 -24.53 2.28
C SER A 262 -13.99 -23.61 3.13
N ARG A 263 -14.46 -24.09 4.30
CA ARG A 263 -15.21 -23.26 5.26
C ARG A 263 -14.34 -22.19 5.88
N LEU A 264 -13.09 -22.51 6.19
CA LEU A 264 -12.11 -21.60 6.77
C LEU A 264 -11.91 -20.38 5.87
N PHE A 265 -11.68 -20.59 4.57
CA PHE A 265 -11.50 -19.52 3.61
C PHE A 265 -12.75 -18.66 3.48
N ARG A 266 -13.94 -19.27 3.37
CA ARG A 266 -15.21 -18.52 3.29
C ARG A 266 -15.45 -17.68 4.54
N LYS A 267 -15.16 -18.22 5.73
CA LYS A 267 -15.39 -17.52 7.00
C LYS A 267 -14.35 -16.41 7.24
N SER A 268 -13.08 -16.69 6.96
CA SER A 268 -11.98 -15.78 7.27
C SER A 268 -11.78 -14.68 6.23
N LEU A 269 -12.10 -14.95 4.96
CA LEU A 269 -11.76 -14.09 3.81
C LEU A 269 -12.97 -13.76 2.91
N GLY A 270 -14.16 -14.29 3.21
CA GLY A 270 -15.33 -14.13 2.35
C GLY A 270 -15.28 -14.89 1.01
N LYS A 271 -14.17 -15.56 0.69
CA LYS A 271 -13.93 -16.24 -0.59
C LYS A 271 -13.71 -17.73 -0.47
N SER A 272 -13.92 -18.47 -1.56
CA SER A 272 -13.51 -19.88 -1.62
C SER A 272 -12.00 -20.01 -1.79
N TYR A 273 -11.44 -21.14 -1.33
CA TYR A 273 -10.04 -21.50 -1.52
C TYR A 273 -9.60 -21.39 -3.00
N SER A 274 -10.40 -21.93 -3.91
CA SER A 274 -10.10 -21.91 -5.35
C SER A 274 -10.04 -20.50 -5.92
N GLU A 275 -10.91 -19.59 -5.48
CA GLU A 275 -10.87 -18.18 -5.89
C GLU A 275 -9.60 -17.49 -5.38
N VAL A 276 -9.18 -17.78 -4.14
CA VAL A 276 -7.96 -17.19 -3.57
C VAL A 276 -6.73 -17.65 -4.34
N VAL A 277 -6.55 -18.97 -4.50
CA VAL A 277 -5.42 -19.53 -5.27
C VAL A 277 -5.40 -18.99 -6.69
N TYR A 278 -6.56 -18.95 -7.36
CA TYR A 278 -6.69 -18.42 -8.71
C TYR A 278 -6.22 -16.97 -8.83
N ASN A 279 -6.59 -16.11 -7.88
CA ASN A 279 -6.17 -14.72 -7.89
C ASN A 279 -4.67 -14.56 -7.61
N ILE A 280 -4.11 -15.35 -6.68
CA ILE A 280 -2.67 -15.39 -6.43
C ILE A 280 -1.92 -15.78 -7.72
N LYS A 281 -2.34 -16.85 -8.41
CA LYS A 281 -1.75 -17.28 -9.69
C LYS A 281 -1.78 -16.17 -10.75
N LEU A 282 -2.90 -15.46 -10.90
CA LEU A 282 -3.02 -14.35 -11.86
C LEU A 282 -2.14 -13.14 -11.51
N GLN A 283 -1.95 -12.84 -10.23
CA GLN A 283 -1.06 -11.76 -9.80
C GLN A 283 0.41 -12.15 -10.03
N THR A 284 0.79 -13.39 -9.70
CA THR A 284 2.14 -13.90 -9.98
C THR A 284 2.42 -13.90 -11.48
N ALA A 285 1.46 -14.34 -12.31
CA ALA A 285 1.60 -14.28 -13.77
C ALA A 285 1.82 -12.86 -14.29
N LYS A 286 1.07 -11.88 -13.75
CA LYS A 286 1.21 -10.45 -14.07
C LYS A 286 2.62 -9.97 -13.74
N LYS A 287 3.10 -10.24 -12.53
CA LYS A 287 4.45 -9.85 -12.07
C LYS A 287 5.55 -10.48 -12.94
N LEU A 288 5.42 -11.75 -13.31
CA LEU A 288 6.37 -12.42 -14.21
C LEU A 288 6.32 -11.84 -15.64
N LEU A 289 5.17 -11.35 -16.09
CA LEU A 289 5.06 -10.66 -17.38
C LEU A 289 5.77 -9.30 -17.38
N GLU A 290 5.75 -8.60 -16.24
CA GLU A 290 6.36 -7.28 -16.01
C GLU A 290 7.88 -7.38 -15.83
N THR A 291 8.34 -8.37 -15.06
CA THR A 291 9.73 -8.45 -14.58
C THR A 291 10.63 -9.42 -15.35
N THR A 292 10.07 -10.24 -16.25
CA THR A 292 10.83 -11.28 -16.95
C THR A 292 10.46 -11.38 -18.43
N SER A 293 11.31 -12.09 -19.19
CA SER A 293 11.04 -12.46 -20.58
C SER A 293 10.42 -13.86 -20.74
N LEU A 294 9.98 -14.51 -19.66
CA LEU A 294 9.43 -15.87 -19.69
C LEU A 294 8.26 -16.01 -20.67
N SER A 295 8.13 -17.16 -21.33
CA SER A 295 6.98 -17.43 -22.19
C SER A 295 5.71 -17.69 -21.35
N MET A 296 4.54 -17.61 -21.97
CA MET A 296 3.31 -18.00 -21.27
C MET A 296 3.30 -19.47 -20.83
N GLY A 297 4.02 -20.35 -21.54
CA GLY A 297 4.21 -21.74 -21.13
C GLY A 297 5.03 -21.81 -19.84
N ASP A 298 6.19 -21.17 -19.81
CA ASP A 298 7.05 -21.15 -18.62
C ASP A 298 6.34 -20.51 -17.42
N ILE A 299 5.59 -19.42 -17.65
CA ILE A 299 4.79 -18.78 -16.59
C ILE A 299 3.71 -19.73 -16.07
N ALA A 300 3.05 -20.47 -16.98
CA ALA A 300 2.03 -21.45 -16.59
C ALA A 300 2.64 -22.57 -15.73
N ASP A 301 3.84 -23.05 -16.07
CA ASP A 301 4.57 -24.03 -15.28
C ASP A 301 4.95 -23.48 -13.90
N ASN A 302 5.49 -22.25 -13.84
CA ASN A 302 5.88 -21.58 -12.59
C ASN A 302 4.72 -21.36 -11.61
N ILE A 303 3.49 -21.23 -12.12
CA ILE A 303 2.29 -21.03 -11.30
C ILE A 303 1.38 -22.26 -11.25
N GLY A 304 1.81 -23.40 -11.80
CA GLY A 304 1.08 -24.66 -11.71
C GLY A 304 -0.23 -24.68 -12.48
N VAL A 305 -0.25 -24.11 -13.69
CA VAL A 305 -1.41 -24.10 -14.58
C VAL A 305 -1.10 -24.97 -15.80
N ASN A 306 -1.71 -26.15 -15.84
CA ASN A 306 -1.45 -27.12 -16.91
C ASN A 306 -1.95 -26.68 -18.30
N ASP A 307 -2.93 -25.77 -18.35
CA ASP A 307 -3.52 -25.29 -19.60
C ASP A 307 -3.14 -23.83 -19.83
N THR A 308 -2.11 -23.61 -20.65
CA THR A 308 -1.66 -22.28 -21.05
C THR A 308 -2.75 -21.50 -21.81
N SER A 309 -3.61 -22.17 -22.57
CA SER A 309 -4.73 -21.52 -23.28
C SER A 309 -5.79 -21.03 -22.28
N TYR A 310 -6.06 -21.82 -21.25
CA TYR A 310 -6.85 -21.40 -20.10
C TYR A 310 -6.24 -20.17 -19.46
N LEU A 311 -4.95 -20.19 -19.09
CA LEU A 311 -4.22 -19.06 -18.50
C LEU A 311 -4.36 -17.78 -19.33
N HIS A 312 -4.18 -17.88 -20.65
CA HIS A 312 -4.31 -16.74 -21.55
C HIS A 312 -5.73 -16.13 -21.52
N ARG A 313 -6.76 -16.99 -21.57
CA ARG A 313 -8.16 -16.55 -21.54
C ARG A 313 -8.51 -15.88 -20.22
N ILE A 314 -8.07 -16.44 -19.09
CA ILE A 314 -8.37 -15.89 -17.78
C ILE A 314 -7.61 -14.60 -17.50
N PHE A 315 -6.37 -14.49 -17.96
CA PHE A 315 -5.58 -13.27 -17.86
C PHE A 315 -6.24 -12.13 -18.63
N LYS A 316 -6.60 -12.38 -19.90
CA LYS A 316 -7.30 -11.39 -20.73
C LYS A 316 -8.64 -10.97 -20.14
N LYS A 317 -9.39 -11.91 -19.56
CA LYS A 317 -10.65 -11.61 -18.88
C LYS A 317 -10.43 -10.70 -17.65
N LYS A 318 -9.38 -10.95 -16.86
CA LYS A 318 -9.09 -10.20 -15.64
C LYS A 318 -8.54 -8.79 -15.92
N TYR A 319 -7.60 -8.66 -16.86
CA TYR A 319 -6.84 -7.43 -17.07
C TYR A 319 -7.20 -6.68 -18.37
N GLY A 320 -8.16 -7.19 -19.15
CA GLY A 320 -8.62 -6.58 -20.40
C GLY A 320 -7.67 -6.76 -21.60
N LEU A 321 -6.40 -7.06 -21.36
CA LEU A 321 -5.36 -7.24 -22.37
C LEU A 321 -4.89 -8.70 -22.43
N SER A 322 -4.53 -9.18 -23.62
CA SER A 322 -3.78 -10.43 -23.70
C SER A 322 -2.42 -10.29 -23.02
N PRO A 323 -1.83 -11.37 -22.48
CA PRO A 323 -0.49 -11.33 -21.89
C PRO A 323 0.59 -10.68 -22.78
N SER A 324 0.54 -10.92 -24.08
CA SER A 324 1.49 -10.32 -25.03
C SER A 324 1.28 -8.82 -25.21
N GLU A 325 0.03 -8.37 -25.33
CA GLU A 325 -0.31 -6.94 -25.36
C GLU A 325 0.10 -6.25 -24.05
N TYR A 326 -0.17 -6.90 -22.92
CA TYR A 326 0.20 -6.42 -21.59
C TYR A 326 1.73 -6.23 -21.46
N ARG A 327 2.53 -7.24 -21.80
CA ARG A 327 3.99 -7.15 -21.76
C ARG A 327 4.52 -6.02 -22.65
N LYS A 328 3.98 -5.90 -23.87
CA LYS A 328 4.39 -4.84 -24.81
C LYS A 328 4.06 -3.44 -24.27
N GLN A 329 2.92 -3.29 -23.59
CA GLN A 329 2.56 -2.02 -22.96
C GLN A 329 3.54 -1.67 -21.85
N MET A 330 3.89 -2.62 -20.98
CA MET A 330 4.81 -2.37 -19.87
C MET A 330 6.24 -2.08 -20.35
N GLN A 331 6.74 -2.80 -21.36
CA GLN A 331 8.05 -2.50 -21.97
C GLN A 331 8.10 -1.12 -22.59
N LYS A 332 7.03 -0.69 -23.27
CA LYS A 332 6.95 0.66 -23.83
C LYS A 332 6.96 1.75 -22.75
N SER A 333 6.30 1.52 -21.63
CA SER A 333 6.34 2.42 -20.47
C SER A 333 7.72 2.49 -19.80
N ILE A 334 8.55 1.45 -19.91
CA ILE A 334 9.92 1.39 -19.38
C ILE A 334 10.93 2.03 -20.34
N ASP A 335 10.72 1.92 -21.65
CA ASP A 335 11.61 2.50 -22.67
C ASP A 335 11.35 3.99 -22.94
N GLU A 336 10.15 4.50 -22.59
CA GLU A 336 9.73 5.90 -22.78
C GLU A 336 9.78 6.75 -21.50
N GLY A 337 10.11 6.16 -20.34
CA GLY A 337 10.28 6.85 -19.05
C GLY A 337 11.71 6.80 -18.56
#